data_AF-A0A388LTG8-F1
#
_entry.id   AF-A0A388LTG8-F1
#
_cell.length_a   1.000
_cell.length_b   1.000
_cell.length_c   1.000
_cell.angle_alpha   90.00
_cell.angle_beta   90.00
_cell.angle_gamma   90.00
#
_symmetry.space_group_name_H-M   'P 1'
#
loop_
_entity.id
_entity.type
_entity.pdbx_description
1 polymer ?
#
loop_
_entity_poly.entity_id
_entity_poly.type
_entity_poly.pdbx_seq_one_letter_code
_entity_poly.pdbx_strand_id
1 'polypeptide(L)'
;MESAHIAANKNTVPGDVSTMVPGGIRMGTPALTSRGFTEVDFEKVAEFFAKSVQITIKVEEQTGAKLKDFGHAVIAKLRHEVKEYAKQFPTIGFEKGSMKYVD
;
A
#
# COMPACT_ATOMS: atom_id res chain seq x y z
N MET A 1 0.44 -4.25 -2.94
CA MET A 1 0.46 -3.18 -1.91
C MET A 1 1.42 -3.50 -0.79
N GLU A 2 1.27 -4.65 -0.12
CA GLU A 2 2.18 -5.07 0.98
C GLU A 2 3.66 -4.98 0.61
N SER A 3 4.06 -5.56 -0.53
CA SER A 3 5.44 -5.50 -1.03
C SER A 3 5.95 -4.08 -1.31
N ALA A 4 5.05 -3.09 -1.41
CA ALA A 4 5.35 -1.67 -1.58
C ALA A 4 5.35 -0.87 -0.27
N HIS A 5 5.18 -1.52 0.90
CA HIS A 5 4.96 -0.85 2.19
C HIS A 5 3.65 -0.02 2.26
N ILE A 6 2.61 -0.42 1.52
CA ILE A 6 1.26 0.14 1.65
C ILE A 6 0.41 -0.90 2.38
N ALA A 7 0.09 -0.64 3.64
CA ALA A 7 -0.74 -1.51 4.47
C ALA A 7 -2.22 -1.22 4.25
N ALA A 8 -2.95 -2.20 3.74
CA ALA A 8 -4.39 -2.20 3.52
C ALA A 8 -4.94 -3.62 3.66
N ASN A 9 -6.26 -3.80 3.73
CA ASN A 9 -6.86 -5.13 3.81
C ASN A 9 -7.78 -5.41 2.62
N LYS A 10 -7.74 -6.64 2.12
CA LYS A 10 -8.78 -7.17 1.22
C LYS A 10 -10.11 -7.20 1.96
N ASN A 11 -11.20 -6.82 1.30
CA ASN A 11 -12.51 -6.67 1.93
C ASN A 11 -13.62 -7.06 0.96
N THR A 12 -14.63 -7.78 1.44
CA THR A 12 -15.79 -8.14 0.62
C THR A 12 -16.57 -6.89 0.21
N VAL A 13 -17.15 -6.95 -0.99
CA VAL A 13 -18.02 -5.91 -1.55
C VAL A 13 -19.33 -6.52 -2.07
N PRO A 14 -20.41 -5.73 -2.22
CA PRO A 14 -21.63 -6.22 -2.83
C PRO A 14 -21.37 -6.86 -4.20
N GLY A 15 -21.87 -8.07 -4.41
CA GLY A 15 -21.65 -8.85 -5.63
C GLY A 15 -20.57 -9.92 -5.53
N ASP A 16 -19.76 -9.94 -4.47
CA ASP A 16 -18.79 -11.01 -4.24
C ASP A 16 -19.48 -12.37 -4.02
N VAL A 17 -19.06 -13.37 -4.79
CA VAL A 17 -19.55 -14.75 -4.68
C VAL A 17 -18.82 -15.56 -3.61
N SER A 18 -17.67 -15.09 -3.13
CA SER A 18 -16.83 -15.79 -2.14
C SER A 18 -16.12 -14.83 -1.21
N THR A 19 -16.14 -15.13 0.10
CA THR A 19 -15.39 -14.37 1.12
C THR A 19 -13.88 -14.63 1.04
N MET A 20 -13.46 -15.75 0.44
CA MET A 20 -12.05 -16.11 0.28
C MET A 20 -11.37 -15.35 -0.86
N VAL A 21 -12.16 -14.92 -1.85
CA VAL A 21 -11.74 -14.13 -3.02
C VAL A 21 -12.54 -12.83 -3.07
N PRO A 22 -12.30 -11.91 -2.12
CA PRO A 22 -13.01 -10.62 -2.09
C PRO A 22 -12.57 -9.72 -3.25
N GLY A 23 -13.51 -8.95 -3.80
CA GLY A 23 -13.27 -8.02 -4.91
C GLY A 23 -12.78 -6.63 -4.49
N GLY A 24 -12.80 -6.31 -3.19
CA GLY A 24 -12.50 -4.96 -2.69
C GLY A 24 -11.26 -4.83 -1.81
N ILE A 25 -10.87 -3.57 -1.58
CA ILE A 25 -9.80 -3.16 -0.67
C ILE A 25 -10.35 -2.07 0.26
N ARG A 26 -10.07 -2.19 1.56
CA ARG A 26 -10.42 -1.18 2.57
C ARG A 26 -9.16 -0.45 3.04
N MET A 27 -9.26 0.86 3.11
CA MET A 27 -8.24 1.78 3.61
C MET A 27 -8.87 2.80 4.55
N GLY A 28 -8.06 3.40 5.43
CA GLY A 28 -8.50 4.43 6.36
C GLY A 28 -7.39 5.44 6.64
N THR A 29 -7.80 6.65 7.03
CA THR A 29 -6.92 7.78 7.32
C THR A 29 -6.36 7.87 8.76
N PRO A 30 -6.98 7.31 9.83
CA PRO A 30 -6.61 7.65 11.21
C PRO A 30 -5.12 7.52 11.55
N ALA A 31 -4.47 6.42 11.16
CA ALA A 31 -3.08 6.17 11.50
C ALA A 31 -2.10 7.17 10.85
N LEU A 32 -2.37 7.58 9.61
CA LEU A 32 -1.54 8.55 8.89
C LEU A 32 -1.84 9.99 9.35
N THR A 33 -3.10 10.31 9.62
CA THR A 33 -3.48 11.61 10.20
C THR A 33 -2.85 11.81 11.58
N SER A 34 -2.76 10.77 12.43
CA SER A 34 -2.02 10.85 13.69
C SER A 34 -0.52 11.16 13.51
N ARG A 35 0.05 10.87 12.34
CA ARG A 35 1.44 11.23 11.97
C ARG A 35 1.56 12.61 11.32
N GLY A 36 0.46 13.34 11.16
CA GLY A 36 0.45 14.69 10.57
C GLY A 36 0.15 14.75 9.07
N PHE A 37 -0.39 13.69 8.46
CA PHE A 37 -0.84 13.76 7.07
C PHE A 37 -2.05 14.68 6.94
N THR A 38 -1.98 15.56 5.94
CA THR A 38 -3.03 16.48 5.50
C THR A 38 -3.74 15.96 4.25
N GLU A 39 -4.74 16.68 3.77
CA GLU A 39 -5.50 16.36 2.56
C GLU A 39 -4.58 16.19 1.33
N VAL A 40 -3.59 17.08 1.17
CA VAL A 40 -2.62 17.02 0.07
C VAL A 40 -1.76 15.75 0.16
N ASP A 41 -1.42 15.32 1.37
CA ASP A 41 -0.68 14.07 1.57
C ASP A 41 -1.53 12.85 1.22
N PHE A 42 -2.85 12.91 1.45
CA PHE A 42 -3.77 11.84 1.07
C PHE A 42 -4.00 11.76 -0.44
N GLU A 43 -3.92 12.87 -1.18
CA GLU A 43 -3.82 12.81 -2.65
C GLU A 43 -2.59 12.00 -3.06
N LYS A 44 -1.45 12.21 -2.38
CA LYS A 44 -0.24 11.43 -2.64
C LYS A 44 -0.38 9.94 -2.31
N VAL A 45 -1.07 9.62 -1.20
CA VAL A 45 -1.40 8.23 -0.84
C VAL A 45 -2.27 7.59 -1.93
N ALA A 46 -3.26 8.31 -2.46
CA ALA A 46 -4.11 7.83 -3.55
C ALA A 46 -3.31 7.60 -4.85
N GLU A 47 -2.34 8.46 -5.17
CA GLU A 47 -1.42 8.23 -6.29
C GLU A 47 -0.61 6.94 -6.12
N PHE A 48 -0.06 6.69 -4.93
CA PHE A 48 0.70 5.46 -4.66
C PHE A 48 -0.19 4.21 -4.75
N PHE A 49 -1.43 4.31 -4.25
CA PHE A 49 -2.43 3.26 -4.40
C PHE A 49 -2.72 2.98 -5.89
N ALA A 50 -3.01 4.03 -6.67
CA ALA A 50 -3.28 3.91 -8.11
C ALA A 50 -2.10 3.28 -8.86
N LYS A 51 -0.86 3.73 -8.59
CA LYS A 51 0.36 3.13 -9.14
C LYS A 51 0.45 1.64 -8.80
N SER A 52 0.13 1.25 -7.57
CA SER A 52 0.18 -0.15 -7.14
C SER A 52 -0.83 -1.03 -7.89
N VAL A 53 -2.06 -0.53 -8.11
CA VAL A 53 -3.09 -1.22 -8.89
C VAL A 53 -2.66 -1.37 -10.35
N GLN A 54 -2.11 -0.30 -10.95
CA GLN A 54 -1.61 -0.35 -12.33
C GLN A 54 -0.47 -1.36 -12.51
N ILE A 55 0.43 -1.49 -11.52
CA ILE A 55 1.46 -2.53 -11.53
C ILE A 55 0.83 -3.93 -11.45
N THR A 56 -0.16 -4.11 -10.57
CA THR A 56 -0.88 -5.38 -10.42
C THR A 56 -1.56 -5.81 -11.72
N ILE A 57 -2.25 -4.89 -12.42
CA ILE A 57 -2.89 -5.17 -13.72
C ILE A 57 -1.85 -5.63 -14.74
N LYS A 58 -0.72 -4.94 -14.86
CA LYS A 58 0.35 -5.32 -15.80
C LYS A 58 0.95 -6.69 -15.50
N VAL A 59 1.05 -7.05 -14.23
CA VAL A 59 1.55 -8.38 -13.82
C VAL A 59 0.52 -9.45 -14.16
N GLU A 60 -0.77 -9.17 -13.96
CA GLU A 60 -1.85 -10.06 -14.37
C GLU A 60 -1.86 -10.31 -15.87
N GLU A 61 -1.68 -9.27 -16.69
CA GLU A 61 -1.58 -9.38 -18.16
C GLU A 61 -0.42 -10.29 -18.59
N GLN A 62 0.67 -10.32 -17.82
CA GLN A 62 1.87 -11.11 -18.13
C GLN A 62 1.82 -12.55 -17.59
N THR A 63 1.16 -12.75 -16.45
CA THR A 63 1.25 -14.00 -15.67
C THR A 63 -0.08 -14.76 -15.56
N GLY A 64 -1.19 -14.12 -15.91
CA GLY A 64 -2.54 -14.65 -15.84
C GLY A 64 -3.26 -14.35 -14.51
N ALA A 65 -4.58 -14.54 -14.52
CA ALA A 65 -5.47 -14.17 -13.41
C ALA A 65 -5.43 -15.13 -12.19
N LYS A 66 -4.76 -16.28 -12.28
CA LYS A 66 -4.72 -17.24 -11.18
C LYS A 66 -3.67 -16.83 -10.17
N LEU A 67 -4.04 -16.79 -8.90
CA LEU A 67 -3.15 -16.36 -7.81
C LEU A 67 -1.82 -17.14 -7.74
N LYS A 68 -1.84 -18.44 -8.06
CA LYS A 68 -0.62 -19.28 -8.08
C LYS A 68 0.36 -18.91 -9.20
N ASP A 69 -0.16 -18.34 -10.27
CA ASP A 69 0.60 -17.96 -11.46
C ASP A 69 1.00 -16.47 -11.36
N PHE A 70 0.28 -15.69 -10.55
CA PHE A 70 0.54 -14.28 -10.27
C PHE A 70 1.97 -14.07 -9.74
N GLY A 71 2.84 -13.55 -10.60
CA GLY A 71 4.27 -13.39 -10.31
C GLY A 71 4.57 -12.30 -9.27
N HIS A 72 5.79 -12.31 -8.73
CA HIS A 72 6.29 -11.19 -7.93
C HIS A 72 6.60 -10.00 -8.84
N ALA A 73 5.80 -8.95 -8.73
CA ALA A 73 6.03 -7.70 -9.44
C ALA A 73 7.33 -7.01 -9.01
N VAL A 74 8.04 -6.39 -9.95
CA VAL A 74 9.15 -5.47 -9.65
C VAL A 74 8.57 -4.20 -9.04
N ILE A 75 8.39 -4.20 -7.72
CA ILE A 75 7.78 -3.10 -6.96
C ILE A 75 8.80 -2.24 -6.21
N ALA A 76 10.09 -2.52 -6.38
CA ALA A 76 11.18 -1.89 -5.63
C ALA A 76 11.15 -0.36 -5.71
N LYS A 77 10.86 0.20 -6.90
CA LYS A 77 10.73 1.64 -7.10
C LYS A 77 9.58 2.24 -6.28
N LEU A 78 8.38 1.67 -6.38
CA LEU A 78 7.22 2.15 -5.62
C LEU A 78 7.46 1.99 -4.11
N ARG A 79 8.05 0.88 -3.69
CA ARG A 79 8.43 0.65 -2.28
C ARG A 79 9.37 1.74 -1.77
N HIS A 80 10.35 2.14 -2.57
CA HIS A 80 11.27 3.21 -2.22
C HIS A 80 10.56 4.56 -2.13
N GLU A 81 9.76 4.93 -3.13
CA GLU A 81 8.97 6.18 -3.12
C GLU A 81 8.06 6.28 -1.88
N VAL A 82 7.36 5.19 -1.54
CA VAL A 82 6.46 5.14 -0.37
C VAL A 82 7.25 5.29 0.94
N LYS A 83 8.38 4.59 1.08
CA LYS A 83 9.24 4.70 2.26
C LYS A 83 9.77 6.11 2.46
N GLU A 84 10.30 6.71 1.40
CA GLU A 84 10.89 8.05 1.46
C GLU A 84 9.84 9.11 1.79
N TYR A 85 8.62 8.99 1.25
CA TYR A 85 7.53 9.87 1.63
C TYR A 85 7.15 9.70 3.11
N ALA A 86 6.96 8.46 3.55
CA ALA A 86 6.55 8.17 4.92
C ALA A 86 7.57 8.60 5.99
N LYS A 87 8.86 8.67 5.66
CA LYS A 87 9.96 9.08 6.57
C LYS A 87 10.00 10.58 6.88
N GLN A 88 9.31 11.40 6.08
CA GLN A 88 9.23 12.86 6.27
C GLN A 88 8.38 13.23 7.48
N PHE A 89 7.49 12.33 7.90
CA PHE A 89 6.56 12.52 9.01
C PHE A 89 7.13 11.98 10.32
N PRO A 90 6.77 12.59 11.46
CA PRO A 90 7.23 12.14 12.77
C PRO A 90 6.85 10.68 13.07
N THR A 91 7.62 10.08 13.97
CA THR A 91 7.28 8.84 14.66
C THR A 91 6.36 9.18 15.83
N ILE A 92 5.38 8.32 16.11
CA ILE A 92 4.41 8.52 17.20
C ILE A 92 4.71 7.51 18.30
N GLY A 93 4.90 8.01 19.54
CA GLY A 93 5.19 7.20 20.71
C GLY A 93 6.66 6.84 20.94
N PHE A 94 7.59 7.25 20.07
CA PHE A 94 9.03 7.08 20.25
C PHE A 94 9.83 8.08 19.40
N GLU A 95 11.09 8.31 19.76
CA GLU A 95 11.99 9.21 19.03
C GLU A 95 12.72 8.47 17.90
N LYS A 96 12.84 9.13 16.75
CA LYS A 96 13.57 8.58 15.60
C LYS A 96 15.06 8.33 15.91
N GLY A 97 15.67 9.18 16.74
CA GLY A 97 17.08 9.08 17.13
C GLY A 97 17.41 7.88 18.02
N SER A 98 16.42 7.30 18.70
CA SER A 98 16.61 6.11 19.55
C SER A 98 16.30 4.79 18.84
N MET A 99 16.00 4.81 17.53
CA MET A 99 15.68 3.61 16.77
C MET A 99 16.93 2.79 16.43
N LYS A 100 16.85 1.46 16.58
CA LYS A 100 17.92 0.54 16.13
C LYS A 100 18.10 0.53 14.61
N TYR A 101 17.01 0.72 13.87
CA TYR A 101 17.00 0.77 12.40
C TYR A 101 16.54 2.15 11.96
N VAL A 102 17.46 2.90 11.34
CA VAL A 102 17.25 4.27 10.87
C VAL A 102 17.08 4.37 9.35
N ASP A 103 17.29 3.24 8.66
CA ASP A 103 17.26 3.10 7.20
C ASP A 103 15.86 2.95 6.59
#